data_AF-A0AAU3AEK3-F1
#
_entry.id   AF-A0AAU3AEK3-F1
#
_cell.length_a   1.000
_cell.length_b   1.000
_cell.length_c   1.000
_cell.angle_alpha   90.00
_cell.angle_beta   90.00
_cell.angle_gamma   90.00
#
_symmetry.space_group_name_H-M   'P 1'
#
loop_
_entity.id
_entity.type
_entity.pdbx_description
1 polymer ?
#
loop_
_entity_poly.entity_id
_entity_poly.type
_entity_poly.pdbx_seq_one_letter_code
_entity_poly.pdbx_strand_id
1 'polypeptide(L)' 'MNPEVTSLIPEHTSARRLELLTPEEAHDLLRLLQMMAAEGQDELSEEARWFAREIAERIPSEN' A
#
# COMPACT_ATOMS: atom_id res chain seq x y z
N MET A 1 -4.84 -28.96 0.96
CA MET A 1 -5.28 -27.55 0.77
C MET A 1 -4.66 -26.76 1.90
N ASN A 2 -3.53 -26.09 1.64
CA ASN A 2 -2.97 -25.11 2.56
C ASN A 2 -3.38 -23.74 2.00
N PRO A 3 -4.18 -22.92 2.70
CA PRO A 3 -4.13 -21.50 2.45
C PRO A 3 -2.84 -21.02 3.09
N GLU A 4 -1.77 -20.95 2.31
CA GLU A 4 -0.67 -20.07 2.65
C GLU A 4 -1.27 -18.66 2.65
N VAL A 5 -1.75 -18.23 3.82
CA VAL A 5 -1.93 -16.81 4.14
C VAL A 5 -0.52 -16.26 4.10
N THR A 6 -0.08 -15.98 2.88
CA THR A 6 1.09 -15.15 2.62
C THR A 6 0.70 -13.85 3.25
N SER A 7 1.23 -13.55 4.44
CA SER A 7 1.15 -12.20 4.97
C SER A 7 1.65 -11.29 3.85
N LEU A 8 0.76 -10.46 3.29
CA LEU A 8 1.10 -9.59 2.17
C LEU A 8 1.81 -8.33 2.69
N ILE A 9 2.06 -8.25 4.01
CA ILE A 9 3.01 -7.31 4.61
C ILE A 9 4.41 -7.71 4.14
N PRO A 10 5.03 -6.94 3.23
CA PRO A 10 6.22 -7.39 2.55
C PRO A 10 7.44 -7.20 3.43
N GLU A 11 8.19 -8.27 3.62
CA GLU A 11 9.53 -8.23 4.19
C GLU A 11 10.46 -7.51 3.18
N HIS A 12 10.59 -6.19 3.35
CA HIS A 12 11.51 -5.27 2.64
C HIS A 12 11.40 -5.14 1.09
N THR A 13 10.84 -6.11 0.37
CA THR A 13 10.92 -6.19 -1.09
C THR A 13 9.97 -5.21 -1.80
N SER A 14 8.79 -4.95 -1.22
CA SER A 14 7.82 -4.04 -1.85
C SER A 14 8.18 -2.58 -1.68
N ALA A 15 8.88 -2.20 -0.61
CA ALA A 15 9.38 -0.84 -0.43
C ALA A 15 10.27 -0.41 -1.60
N ARG A 16 11.12 -1.33 -2.10
CA ARG A 16 11.99 -1.09 -3.26
C ARG A 16 11.24 -1.00 -4.59
N ARG A 17 10.07 -1.65 -4.70
CA ARG A 17 9.23 -1.57 -5.91
C ARG A 17 8.41 -0.27 -5.95
N LEU A 18 8.07 0.29 -4.79
CA LEU A 18 7.41 1.60 -4.70
C LEU A 18 8.30 2.73 -5.22
N GLU A 19 9.64 2.60 -5.12
CA GLU A 19 10.61 3.56 -5.68
C GLU A 19 10.57 3.66 -7.22
N LEU A 20 9.93 2.70 -7.90
CA LEU A 20 9.79 2.70 -9.36
C LEU A 20 8.54 3.43 -9.84
N LEU A 21 7.63 3.81 -8.94
CA LEU A 21 6.42 4.53 -9.29
C LEU A 21 6.75 5.99 -9.60
N THR A 22 6.15 6.52 -10.66
CA THR A 22 6.10 7.96 -10.87
C THR A 22 5.25 8.64 -9.78
N PRO A 23 5.41 9.95 -9.55
CA PRO A 23 4.60 10.67 -8.56
C PRO A 23 3.09 10.57 -8.81
N GLU A 24 2.67 10.55 -10.08
CA GLU A 24 1.26 10.40 -10.48
C GLU A 24 0.75 8.99 -10.15
N GLU A 25 1.51 7.95 -10.53
CA GLU A 25 1.16 6.57 -10.22
C GLU A 25 1.13 6.29 -8.71
N ALA A 26 2.03 6.91 -7.95
CA ALA A 26 2.05 6.82 -6.50
C ALA A 26 0.78 7.45 -5.88
N HIS A 27 0.32 8.59 -6.39
CA HIS A 27 -0.93 9.23 -5.94
C HIS A 27 -2.17 8.39 -6.28
N ASP A 28 -2.25 7.83 -7.50
CA ASP A 28 -3.39 7.01 -7.90
C ASP A 28 -3.44 5.70 -7.11
N LEU A 29 -2.29 5.06 -6.89
CA LEU A 29 -2.20 3.87 -6.04
C LEU A 29 -2.56 4.18 -4.59
N LEU A 30 -2.11 5.33 -4.05
CA LEU A 30 -2.48 5.78 -2.71
C LEU A 30 -4.00 5.92 -2.55
N ARG A 31 -4.67 6.54 -3.52
CA ARG A 31 -6.14 6.69 -3.50
C ARG A 31 -6.86 5.33 -3.52
N LEU A 32 -6.38 4.39 -4.34
CA LEU A 32 -6.93 3.04 -4.41
C LEU A 32 -6.79 2.31 -3.06
N LEU A 33 -5.61 2.37 -2.45
CA LEU A 33 -5.34 1.76 -1.15
C LEU A 33 -6.19 2.38 -0.03
N GLN A 34 -6.38 3.70 -0.04
CA GLN A 34 -7.26 4.39 0.91
C GLN A 34 -8.72 3.96 0.75
N MET A 35 -9.18 3.74 -0.48
CA MET A 35 -10.53 3.24 -0.76
C MET A 35 -10.71 1.83 -0.17
N MET A 36 -9.79 0.91 -0.47
CA MET A 36 -9.83 -0.47 0.06
C MET A 36 -9.69 -0.52 1.58
N ALA A 37 -8.88 0.36 2.18
CA ALA A 37 -8.73 0.48 3.62
C ALA A 37 -9.99 1.05 4.32
N ALA A 38 -10.87 1.71 3.57
CA ALA A 38 -12.12 2.27 4.07
C ALA A 38 -13.32 1.34 3.90
N GLU A 39 -13.26 0.39 2.94
CA GLU A 39 -14.36 -0.55 2.66
C GLU A 39 -14.53 -1.64 3.73
N GLY A 40 -13.55 -1.90 4.60
CA GLY A 40 -13.60 -3.02 5.54
C GLY A 40 -12.69 -2.95 6.78
N GLN A 41 -12.80 -3.99 7.60
CA GLN A 41 -11.95 -4.27 8.76
C GLN A 41 -11.25 -5.64 8.64
N ASP A 42 -11.30 -6.24 7.46
CA ASP A 42 -10.61 -7.48 7.18
C ASP A 42 -9.10 -7.25 6.95
N GLU A 43 -8.36 -8.34 6.91
CA GLU A 43 -6.90 -8.36 6.79
C GLU A 43 -6.41 -7.55 5.58
N LEU A 44 -7.14 -7.57 4.46
CA LEU A 44 -6.81 -6.81 3.27
C LEU A 44 -6.92 -5.29 3.50
N SER A 45 -7.92 -4.84 4.26
CA SER A 45 -8.07 -3.42 4.62
C SER A 45 -6.97 -2.95 5.57
N GLU A 46 -6.49 -3.79 6.48
CA GLU A 46 -5.35 -3.47 7.36
C GLU A 46 -4.04 -3.37 6.57
N GLU A 47 -3.81 -4.29 5.65
CA GLU A 47 -2.66 -4.26 4.75
C GLU A 47 -2.70 -3.04 3.82
N ALA A 48 -3.87 -2.74 3.23
CA ALA A 48 -4.07 -1.56 2.40
C ALA A 48 -3.76 -0.27 3.17
N ARG A 49 -4.14 -0.21 4.45
CA ARG A 49 -3.83 0.92 5.34
C ARG A 49 -2.34 1.06 5.59
N TRP A 50 -1.63 -0.05 5.80
CA TRP A 50 -0.18 -0.04 5.96
C TRP A 50 0.53 0.47 4.70
N PHE A 51 0.16 -0.05 3.53
CA PHE A 51 0.73 0.40 2.26
C PHE A 51 0.42 1.86 1.94
N ALA A 52 -0.81 2.32 2.21
CA ALA A 52 -1.18 3.71 2.02
C ALA A 52 -0.28 4.65 2.85
N ARG A 53 0.03 4.26 4.10
CA ARG A 53 0.94 5.03 4.94
C ARG A 53 2.36 5.06 4.38
N GLU A 54 2.91 3.92 4.00
CA GLU A 54 4.26 3.84 3.45
C GLU A 54 4.42 4.68 2.17
N ILE A 55 3.41 4.70 1.31
CA ILE A 55 3.42 5.53 0.10
C ILE A 55 3.29 7.01 0.46
N ALA A 56 2.37 7.38 1.36
CA ALA A 56 2.18 8.76 1.78
C ALA A 56 3.43 9.37 2.44
N GLU A 57 4.21 8.58 3.18
CA GLU A 57 5.50 9.02 3.76
C GLU A 57 6.58 9.27 2.68
N ARG A 58 6.44 8.72 1.47
CA ARG A 58 7.39 8.84 0.36
C ARG A 58 6.99 9.84 -0.72
N ILE A 59 5.70 10.14 -0.86
CA ILE A 59 5.23 11.19 -1.77
C ILE A 59 5.59 12.54 -1.15
N PRO A 60 6.47 13.35 -1.77
CA PRO A 60 6.71 14.70 -1.29
C PRO A 60 5.38 15.44 -1.33
N SER A 61 4.93 15.96 -0.18
CA SER A 61 3.79 16.87 -0.16
C SER A 61 4.15 18.07 -1.04
N GLU A 62 3.48 18.21 -2.18
CA GLU A 62 3.62 19.41 -3.01
C GLU A 62 3.36 20.64 -2.12
N ASN A 63 4.37 21.51 -2.03
CA ASN A 63 4.31 22.83 -1.42
C ASN A 63 4.09 23.85 -2.54
#